data_AF-A0A5C1AG11-F1
#
_entry.id   AF-A0A5C1AG11-F1
#
_cell.length_a   1.000
_cell.length_b   1.000
_cell.length_c   1.000
_cell.angle_alpha   90.00
_cell.angle_beta   90.00
_cell.angle_gamma   90.00
#
_symmetry.space_group_name_H-M   'P 1'
#
loop_
_entity.id
_entity.type
_entity.pdbx_description
1 polymer ?
#
loop_
_entity_poly.entity_id
_entity_poly.type
_entity_poly.pdbx_seq_one_letter_code
_entity_poly.pdbx_strand_id
1 'polypeptide(L)'
;MFTAVFLSAVVLAAPVPKATTPVGPPPKLIYILPAGRTGQVLLTIQTLKRHTEKFTTQRTENGVQIKETATHEVDGPVLSGATLEKSGMTFKTPDDKPLTPAVVNDRLKAAGGVLIAPAEGDEVDPVYLKLLSADAIVVGYKNEGVAEKKTIYVNPIIRFEKSVIVMPTLVSLKADDKGVVHVPAMGKRVETVKFPVTKKAENGDIVADYQERKRTVMAFVPTPFDDVKPEVMTADGKPVTADVAKKQLAAGTTVVVSGDGKPLDEKFHKLFKPDTIVLVSEKMATPTQQGLIGGIPYYPPGTLPAVPAK
;
A
#
# COMPACT_ATOMS: atom_id res chain seq x y z
N MET A 1 3.48 4.42 -65.95
CA MET A 1 3.67 3.70 -64.68
C MET A 1 4.64 4.51 -63.83
N PHE A 2 4.17 5.12 -62.74
CA PHE A 2 5.02 5.84 -61.78
C PHE A 2 5.25 4.94 -60.57
N THR A 3 6.50 4.53 -60.36
CA THR A 3 6.93 3.75 -59.19
C THR A 3 7.18 4.74 -58.05
N ALA A 4 6.23 4.85 -57.12
CA ALA A 4 6.39 5.66 -55.92
C ALA A 4 7.29 4.94 -54.91
N VAL A 5 8.51 5.46 -54.71
CA VAL A 5 9.42 5.00 -53.65
C VAL A 5 8.97 5.63 -52.33
N PHE A 6 8.34 4.84 -51.46
CA PHE A 6 8.10 5.24 -50.09
C PHE A 6 9.42 5.16 -49.31
N LEU A 7 10.03 6.32 -49.08
CA LEU A 7 11.16 6.46 -48.17
C LEU A 7 10.63 6.37 -46.74
N SER A 8 10.66 5.18 -46.15
CA SER A 8 10.34 5.00 -44.72
C SER A 8 11.44 5.68 -43.90
N ALA A 9 11.14 6.86 -43.37
CA ALA A 9 12.00 7.53 -42.41
C ALA A 9 12.17 6.62 -41.18
N VAL A 10 13.37 6.08 -41.00
CA VAL A 10 13.75 5.39 -39.76
C VAL A 10 13.82 6.46 -38.68
N VAL A 11 12.73 6.63 -37.94
CA VAL A 11 12.72 7.46 -36.73
C VAL A 11 13.59 6.75 -35.72
N LEU A 12 14.84 7.19 -35.58
CA LEU A 12 15.71 6.78 -34.48
C LEU A 12 15.02 7.20 -33.18
N ALA A 13 14.44 6.23 -32.47
CA ALA A 13 13.83 6.47 -31.18
C ALA A 13 14.89 7.05 -30.24
N ALA A 14 14.62 8.24 -29.70
CA ALA A 14 15.49 8.87 -28.73
C ALA A 14 15.81 7.91 -27.57
N PRO A 15 17.03 7.94 -27.00
CA PRO A 15 17.38 7.10 -25.87
C PRO A 15 16.36 7.31 -24.74
N VAL A 16 15.81 6.21 -24.23
CA VAL A 16 14.82 6.25 -23.15
C VAL A 16 15.48 6.85 -21.92
N PRO A 17 14.96 7.97 -21.36
CA PRO A 17 15.51 8.56 -20.15
C PRO A 17 15.58 7.52 -19.04
N LYS A 18 16.70 7.46 -18.31
CA LYS A 18 16.86 6.57 -17.15
C LYS A 18 15.81 6.97 -16.11
N ALA A 19 14.97 6.03 -15.71
CA ALA A 19 13.96 6.30 -14.73
C ALA A 19 14.57 6.52 -13.33
N THR A 20 14.02 7.47 -12.60
CA THR A 20 14.40 7.75 -11.21
C THR A 20 13.77 6.70 -10.30
N THR A 21 14.56 6.05 -9.47
CA THR A 21 14.02 5.15 -8.43
C THR A 21 13.35 6.00 -7.35
N PRO A 22 12.09 5.70 -6.96
CA PRO A 22 11.45 6.44 -5.87
C PRO A 22 12.20 6.24 -4.56
N VAL A 23 12.18 7.27 -3.72
CA VAL A 23 12.68 7.26 -2.35
C VAL A 23 11.52 6.97 -1.41
N GLY A 24 11.66 5.92 -0.59
CA GLY A 24 10.65 5.53 0.39
C GLY A 24 9.58 4.56 -0.13
N PRO A 25 8.61 4.22 0.72
CA PRO A 25 7.56 3.26 0.40
C PRO A 25 6.52 3.83 -0.60
N PRO A 26 5.86 2.98 -1.40
CA PRO A 26 4.77 3.42 -2.27
C PRO A 26 3.62 4.02 -1.44
N PRO A 27 2.93 5.05 -1.95
CA PRO A 27 1.82 5.65 -1.24
C PRO A 27 0.63 4.69 -1.19
N LYS A 28 -0.24 4.90 -0.19
CA LYS A 28 -1.49 4.16 -0.03
C LYS A 28 -2.58 4.84 -0.85
N LEU A 29 -3.30 4.05 -1.63
CA LEU A 29 -4.53 4.47 -2.29
C LEU A 29 -5.70 4.21 -1.34
N ILE A 30 -6.49 5.25 -1.08
CA ILE A 30 -7.65 5.20 -0.20
C ILE A 30 -8.86 5.58 -1.03
N TYR A 31 -9.71 4.61 -1.33
CA TYR A 31 -11.00 4.90 -1.93
C TYR A 31 -11.97 5.39 -0.86
N ILE A 32 -12.57 6.56 -1.10
CA ILE A 32 -13.63 7.08 -0.25
C ILE A 32 -14.94 6.84 -0.97
N LEU A 33 -15.79 6.01 -0.37
CA LEU A 33 -17.16 5.90 -0.83
C LEU A 33 -17.85 7.26 -0.67
N PRO A 34 -18.73 7.63 -1.62
CA PRO A 34 -19.54 8.82 -1.47
C PRO A 34 -20.19 8.82 -0.09
N ALA A 35 -20.05 9.93 0.63
CA ALA A 35 -20.59 10.06 1.97
C ALA A 35 -22.05 9.60 2.00
N GLY A 36 -22.45 8.91 3.08
CA GLY A 36 -23.86 8.67 3.35
C GLY A 36 -24.67 9.97 3.42
N ARG A 37 -25.94 9.89 3.81
CA ARG A 37 -26.95 10.98 3.74
C ARG A 37 -26.52 12.40 4.18
N THR A 38 -25.44 12.56 4.95
CA THR A 38 -24.90 13.86 5.40
C THR A 38 -24.08 14.60 4.35
N GLY A 39 -23.62 13.95 3.27
CA GLY A 39 -22.83 14.60 2.22
C GLY A 39 -21.46 15.14 2.67
N GLN A 40 -20.97 14.72 3.84
CA GLN A 40 -19.65 15.06 4.36
C GLN A 40 -18.75 13.83 4.41
N VAL A 41 -17.54 13.96 3.88
CA VAL A 41 -16.50 12.94 4.00
C VAL A 41 -15.94 12.95 5.42
N LEU A 42 -16.04 11.82 6.11
CA LEU A 42 -15.41 11.58 7.41
C LEU A 42 -14.13 10.77 7.20
N LEU A 43 -13.02 11.29 7.71
CA LEU A 43 -11.76 10.57 7.77
C LEU A 43 -11.60 9.93 9.15
N THR A 44 -11.30 8.63 9.17
CA THR A 44 -10.77 8.01 10.38
C THR A 44 -9.28 8.28 10.41
N ILE A 45 -8.78 8.85 11.50
CA ILE A 45 -7.37 9.08 11.73
C ILE A 45 -6.97 8.20 12.89
N GLN A 46 -6.12 7.23 12.60
CA GLN A 46 -5.41 6.48 13.63
C GLN A 46 -4.18 7.29 14.06
N THR A 47 -3.99 7.41 15.36
CA THR A 47 -2.81 8.03 15.96
C THR A 47 -2.19 7.04 16.92
N LEU A 48 -0.86 6.92 16.97
CA LEU A 48 -0.22 6.16 18.03
C LEU A 48 -0.12 7.08 19.24
N LYS A 49 -0.84 6.74 20.31
CA LYS A 49 -0.77 7.47 21.57
C LYS A 49 -0.22 6.56 22.65
N ARG A 50 0.66 7.13 23.46
CA ARG A 50 1.08 6.50 24.69
C ARG A 50 -0.07 6.52 25.67
N HIS A 51 -0.45 5.36 26.17
CA HIS A 51 -1.45 5.25 27.21
C HIS A 51 -1.09 4.13 28.19
N THR A 52 -1.72 4.19 29.35
CA THR A 52 -1.44 3.27 30.45
C THR A 52 -2.39 2.06 30.36
N GLU A 53 -1.84 0.87 30.11
CA GLU A 53 -2.59 -0.39 30.15
C GLU A 53 -2.29 -1.17 31.43
N LYS A 54 -3.32 -1.82 31.98
CA LYS A 54 -3.20 -2.72 33.14
C LYS A 54 -3.21 -4.16 32.66
N PHE A 55 -2.10 -4.87 32.90
CA PHE A 55 -1.98 -6.29 32.62
C PHE A 55 -2.22 -7.05 33.91
N THR A 56 -3.24 -7.91 33.91
CA THR A 56 -3.50 -8.84 35.02
C THR A 56 -2.99 -10.21 34.64
N THR A 57 -2.04 -10.73 35.40
CA THR A 57 -1.65 -12.14 35.33
C THR A 57 -2.30 -12.90 36.48
N GLN A 58 -2.80 -14.11 36.19
CA GLN A 58 -3.30 -15.04 37.20
C GLN A 58 -2.39 -16.25 37.18
N ARG A 59 -1.86 -16.62 38.34
CA ARG A 59 -1.10 -17.87 38.52
C ARG A 59 -1.55 -18.58 39.79
N THR A 60 -1.41 -19.90 39.80
CA THR A 60 -1.68 -20.70 41.00
C THR A 60 -0.36 -21.08 41.64
N GLU A 61 -0.13 -20.65 42.87
CA GLU A 61 1.01 -21.06 43.69
C GLU A 61 0.49 -21.80 44.91
N ASN A 62 0.95 -23.04 45.11
CA ASN A 62 0.56 -23.88 46.24
C ASN A 62 -0.97 -24.06 46.41
N GLY A 63 -1.70 -24.14 45.30
CA GLY A 63 -3.16 -24.26 45.29
C GLY A 63 -3.92 -22.94 45.52
N VAL A 64 -3.22 -21.83 45.74
CA VAL A 64 -3.81 -20.49 45.89
C VAL A 64 -3.69 -19.72 44.57
N GLN A 65 -4.79 -19.13 44.11
CA GLN A 65 -4.75 -18.21 42.96
C GLN A 65 -4.21 -16.85 43.39
N ILE A 66 -3.10 -16.45 42.77
CA ILE A 66 -2.48 -15.13 42.89
C ILE A 66 -2.84 -14.33 41.65
N LYS A 67 -3.32 -13.10 41.87
CA LYS A 67 -3.64 -12.12 40.83
C LYS A 67 -2.68 -10.93 40.96
N GLU A 68 -1.76 -10.79 40.03
CA GLU A 68 -0.84 -9.65 39.97
C GLU A 68 -1.31 -8.68 38.88
N THR A 69 -1.39 -7.39 39.22
CA THR A 69 -1.71 -6.32 38.26
C THR A 69 -0.49 -5.44 38.10
N ALA A 70 0.07 -5.41 36.90
CA ALA A 70 1.13 -4.48 36.52
C ALA A 70 0.57 -3.39 35.61
N THR A 71 1.16 -2.20 35.71
CA THR A 71 0.81 -1.05 34.87
C THR A 71 1.95 -0.82 33.90
N HIS A 72 1.64 -0.76 32.61
CA HIS A 72 2.63 -0.54 31.55
C HIS A 72 2.21 0.67 30.72
N GLU A 73 3.18 1.52 30.39
CA GLU A 73 3.00 2.48 29.30
C GLU A 73 3.16 1.72 27.99
N VAL A 74 2.12 1.77 27.16
CA VAL A 74 2.12 1.17 25.83
C VAL A 74 1.75 2.23 24.81
N ASP A 75 2.47 2.22 23.69
CA ASP A 75 2.09 3.01 22.53
C ASP A 75 1.06 2.19 21.74
N GLY A 76 -0.18 2.70 21.63
CA GLY A 76 -1.26 2.00 20.96
C GLY A 76 -2.09 2.89 20.05
N PRO A 77 -2.83 2.28 19.11
CA PRO A 77 -3.60 3.03 18.14
C PRO A 77 -4.89 3.60 18.74
N VAL A 78 -5.04 4.92 18.68
CA VAL A 78 -6.28 5.63 18.98
C VAL A 78 -6.91 6.09 17.68
N LEU A 79 -8.12 5.58 17.41
CA LEU A 79 -8.93 6.00 16.27
C LEU A 79 -9.73 7.26 16.64
N SER A 80 -9.68 8.25 15.76
CA SER A 80 -10.48 9.46 15.86
C SER A 80 -11.16 9.74 14.52
N GLY A 81 -12.40 10.24 14.54
CA GLY A 81 -13.08 10.72 13.34
C GLY A 81 -12.90 12.23 13.19
N ALA A 82 -12.57 12.70 11.99
CA ALA A 82 -12.49 14.12 11.67
C ALA A 82 -13.12 14.42 10.31
N THR A 83 -13.72 15.61 10.15
CA THR A 83 -14.04 16.14 8.82
C THR A 83 -12.75 16.58 8.13
N LEU A 84 -12.78 16.80 6.81
CA LEU A 84 -11.62 17.28 6.06
C LEU A 84 -11.06 18.57 6.66
N GLU A 85 -11.93 19.51 7.05
CA GLU A 85 -11.56 20.80 7.65
C GLU A 85 -10.90 20.65 9.02
N LYS A 86 -11.35 19.67 9.82
CA LYS A 86 -10.85 19.45 11.19
C LYS A 86 -9.72 18.43 11.26
N SER A 87 -9.35 17.82 10.13
CA SER A 87 -8.34 16.76 10.07
C SER A 87 -6.92 17.27 10.30
N GLY A 88 -6.68 18.57 10.07
CA GLY A 88 -5.31 19.14 10.04
C GLY A 88 -4.48 18.67 8.85
N MET A 89 -5.08 17.98 7.87
CA MET A 89 -4.42 17.55 6.65
C MET A 89 -4.35 18.70 5.64
N THR A 90 -3.34 18.65 4.80
CA THR A 90 -3.22 19.49 3.61
C THR A 90 -3.58 18.67 2.39
N PHE A 91 -4.24 19.29 1.41
CA PHE A 91 -4.61 18.62 0.18
C PHE A 91 -3.98 19.35 -0.98
N LYS A 92 -3.48 18.60 -1.95
CA LYS A 92 -2.88 19.15 -3.17
C LYS A 92 -3.14 18.24 -4.37
N THR A 93 -2.99 18.78 -5.55
CA THR A 93 -2.92 17.99 -6.79
C THR A 93 -1.53 17.37 -6.94
N PRO A 94 -1.30 16.44 -7.89
CA PRO A 94 0.02 15.86 -8.13
C PRO A 94 1.08 16.86 -8.60
N ASP A 95 0.67 18.00 -9.18
CA ASP A 95 1.53 19.13 -9.53
C ASP A 95 1.65 20.17 -8.41
N ASP A 96 1.41 19.76 -7.15
CA ASP A 96 1.61 20.54 -5.92
C ASP A 96 0.68 21.75 -5.77
N LYS A 97 -0.40 21.85 -6.56
CA LYS A 97 -1.38 22.93 -6.38
C LYS A 97 -2.25 22.67 -5.16
N PRO A 98 -2.32 23.61 -4.20
CA PRO A 98 -3.12 23.42 -2.99
C PRO A 98 -4.61 23.32 -3.33
N LEU A 99 -5.31 22.44 -2.61
CA LEU A 99 -6.75 22.23 -2.68
C LEU A 99 -7.39 22.60 -1.34
N THR A 100 -8.54 23.29 -1.39
CA THR A 100 -9.34 23.54 -0.19
C THR A 100 -10.15 22.30 0.19
N PRO A 101 -10.52 22.11 1.47
CA PRO A 101 -11.39 21.01 1.88
C PRO A 101 -12.71 20.94 1.09
N ALA A 102 -13.28 22.08 0.71
CA ALA A 102 -14.48 22.14 -0.12
C ALA A 102 -14.26 21.52 -1.52
N VAL A 103 -13.17 21.91 -2.21
CA VAL A 103 -12.82 21.35 -3.53
C VAL A 103 -12.54 19.85 -3.43
N VAL A 104 -11.87 19.42 -2.36
CA VAL A 104 -11.61 18.00 -2.09
C VAL A 104 -12.93 17.24 -1.91
N ASN A 105 -13.86 17.77 -1.10
CA ASN A 105 -15.16 17.16 -0.89
C ASN A 105 -15.95 17.03 -2.19
N ASP A 106 -15.93 18.06 -3.04
CA ASP A 106 -16.62 18.04 -4.34
C ASP A 106 -16.01 17.01 -5.29
N ARG A 107 -14.68 16.92 -5.37
CA ARG A 107 -13.98 15.90 -6.16
C ARG A 107 -14.27 14.49 -5.66
N LEU A 108 -14.25 14.27 -4.34
CA LEU A 108 -14.56 12.97 -3.73
C LEU A 108 -16.00 12.54 -4.05
N LYS A 109 -16.96 13.46 -4.05
CA LYS A 109 -18.36 13.20 -4.44
C LYS A 109 -18.53 12.90 -5.91
N ALA A 110 -17.88 13.66 -6.80
CA ALA A 110 -18.06 13.53 -8.24
C ALA A 110 -17.43 12.26 -8.82
N ALA A 111 -16.28 11.83 -8.29
CA ALA A 111 -15.48 10.75 -8.86
C ALA A 111 -15.51 9.44 -8.04
N GLY A 112 -16.16 9.41 -6.87
CA GLY A 112 -15.94 8.33 -5.89
C GLY A 112 -14.47 8.34 -5.47
N GLY A 113 -13.98 9.51 -5.09
CA GLY A 113 -12.56 9.86 -5.24
C GLY A 113 -11.61 8.99 -4.43
N VAL A 114 -10.43 8.78 -5.02
CA VAL A 114 -9.30 8.11 -4.37
C VAL A 114 -8.36 9.18 -3.82
N LEU A 115 -8.08 9.10 -2.53
CA LEU A 115 -7.02 9.85 -1.88
C LEU A 115 -5.72 9.08 -1.98
N ILE A 116 -4.63 9.80 -2.17
CA ILE A 116 -3.28 9.25 -2.17
C ILE A 116 -2.57 9.77 -0.94
N ALA A 117 -2.38 8.88 0.02
CA ALA A 117 -1.76 9.20 1.29
C ALA A 117 -0.38 8.56 1.39
N PRO A 118 0.54 9.19 2.10
CA PRO A 118 1.84 8.60 2.35
C PRO A 118 1.72 7.35 3.23
N ALA A 119 2.58 6.35 2.98
CA ALA A 119 2.51 5.09 3.70
C ALA A 119 3.02 5.18 5.15
N GLU A 120 4.10 5.95 5.35
CA GLU A 120 4.80 6.13 6.63
C GLU A 120 4.84 7.58 7.10
N GLY A 121 4.23 8.45 6.31
CA GLY A 121 4.11 9.83 6.67
C GLY A 121 5.17 10.77 6.08
N ASP A 122 6.10 10.29 5.29
CA ASP A 122 6.89 11.22 4.47
C ASP A 122 6.05 11.74 3.30
N GLU A 123 6.49 12.79 2.60
CA GLU A 123 5.77 13.20 1.40
C GLU A 123 5.74 12.07 0.35
N VAL A 124 4.70 12.05 -0.48
CA VAL A 124 4.63 11.09 -1.58
C VAL A 124 5.73 11.42 -2.60
N ASP A 125 6.60 10.45 -2.88
CA ASP A 125 7.70 10.66 -3.83
C ASP A 125 7.17 11.12 -5.21
N PRO A 126 7.78 12.17 -5.82
CA PRO A 126 7.34 12.70 -7.11
C PRO A 126 7.26 11.68 -8.24
N VAL A 127 8.02 10.58 -8.18
CA VAL A 127 7.94 9.49 -9.15
C VAL A 127 6.55 8.84 -9.15
N TYR A 128 5.91 8.67 -8.00
CA TYR A 128 4.53 8.17 -7.92
C TYR A 128 3.53 9.21 -8.41
N LEU A 129 3.76 10.49 -8.10
CA LEU A 129 2.88 11.58 -8.52
C LEU A 129 2.78 11.71 -10.05
N LYS A 130 3.85 11.34 -10.77
CA LYS A 130 3.86 11.35 -12.24
C LYS A 130 2.87 10.40 -12.88
N LEU A 131 2.39 9.37 -12.17
CA LEU A 131 1.40 8.43 -12.68
C LEU A 131 -0.04 8.93 -12.56
N LEU A 132 -0.25 9.99 -11.77
CA LEU A 132 -1.57 10.43 -11.37
C LEU A 132 -2.16 11.43 -12.37
N SER A 133 -3.47 11.38 -12.54
CA SER A 133 -4.21 12.42 -13.26
C SER A 133 -4.19 13.72 -12.47
N ALA A 134 -4.38 14.86 -13.16
CA ALA A 134 -4.44 16.18 -12.51
C ALA A 134 -5.59 16.31 -11.49
N ASP A 135 -6.60 15.44 -11.59
CA ASP A 135 -7.76 15.43 -10.71
C ASP A 135 -7.53 14.63 -9.42
N ALA A 136 -6.45 13.83 -9.36
CA ALA A 136 -6.08 13.09 -8.16
C ALA A 136 -5.86 14.03 -6.96
N ILE A 137 -6.22 13.55 -5.77
CA ILE A 137 -6.03 14.28 -4.53
C ILE A 137 -4.89 13.63 -3.75
N VAL A 138 -3.82 14.38 -3.57
CA VAL A 138 -2.68 14.01 -2.74
C VAL A 138 -2.90 14.58 -1.35
N VAL A 139 -2.84 13.72 -0.35
CA VAL A 139 -2.97 14.07 1.06
C VAL A 139 -1.57 14.25 1.63
N GLY A 140 -1.29 15.46 2.08
CA GLY A 140 -0.13 15.76 2.91
C GLY A 140 -0.56 15.99 4.35
N TYR A 141 0.41 15.98 5.25
CA TYR A 141 0.20 16.38 6.63
C TYR A 141 1.49 16.98 7.16
N LYS A 142 1.34 17.99 8.02
CA LYS A 142 2.48 18.61 8.69
C LYS A 142 2.73 17.87 10.00
N ASN A 143 3.92 17.27 10.12
CA ASN A 143 4.41 16.70 11.37
C ASN A 143 4.99 17.73 12.34
N GLU A 144 4.83 19.03 12.05
CA GLU A 144 5.44 20.11 12.82
C GLU A 144 4.97 20.06 14.29
N GLY A 145 5.90 19.78 15.21
CA GLY A 145 5.71 19.95 16.66
C GLY A 145 5.07 18.78 17.40
N VAL A 146 4.82 17.62 16.77
CA VAL A 146 4.28 16.45 17.48
C VAL A 146 5.42 15.47 17.77
N ALA A 147 5.76 15.27 19.04
CA ALA A 147 6.71 14.23 19.47
C ALA A 147 6.18 12.79 19.20
N GLU A 148 4.89 12.65 18.88
CA GLU A 148 4.22 11.39 18.58
C GLU A 148 4.20 11.13 17.07
N LYS A 149 4.70 9.96 16.63
CA LYS A 149 4.60 9.50 15.24
C LYS A 149 3.13 9.21 14.90
N LYS A 150 2.48 10.13 14.18
CA LYS A 150 1.11 9.93 13.69
C LYS A 150 1.12 9.03 12.46
N THR A 151 0.87 7.74 12.63
CA THR A 151 0.59 6.85 11.49
C THR A 151 -0.88 6.94 11.13
N ILE A 152 -1.20 7.72 10.11
CA ILE A 152 -2.58 7.87 9.65
C ILE A 152 -2.97 6.60 8.88
N TYR A 153 -3.85 5.83 9.49
CA TYR A 153 -4.67 4.87 8.76
C TYR A 153 -5.98 5.58 8.45
N VAL A 154 -6.14 6.02 7.21
CA VAL A 154 -7.46 6.40 6.72
C VAL A 154 -8.22 5.10 6.54
N ASN A 155 -8.94 4.72 7.58
CA ASN A 155 -9.91 3.64 7.50
C ASN A 155 -11.21 4.30 7.04
N PRO A 156 -11.56 4.26 5.74
CA PRO A 156 -12.88 4.71 5.35
C PRO A 156 -13.85 3.83 6.15
N ILE A 157 -14.74 4.43 6.94
CA ILE A 157 -15.83 3.68 7.58
C ILE A 157 -16.77 3.29 6.44
N ILE A 158 -16.40 2.22 5.75
CA ILE A 158 -17.19 1.65 4.67
C ILE A 158 -18.28 0.82 5.35
N ARG A 159 -19.49 1.36 5.42
CA ARG A 159 -20.67 0.49 5.55
C ARG A 159 -20.80 -0.26 4.23
N PHE A 160 -20.35 -1.52 4.23
CA PHE A 160 -20.44 -2.38 3.05
C PHE A 160 -21.91 -2.76 2.81
N GLU A 161 -22.56 -2.08 1.87
CA GLU A 161 -23.60 -2.71 1.07
C GLU A 161 -22.92 -3.42 -0.11
N LYS A 162 -22.57 -4.69 0.11
CA LYS A 162 -22.28 -5.75 -0.88
C LYS A 162 -21.04 -5.69 -1.80
N SER A 163 -20.24 -4.62 -1.85
CA SER A 163 -19.07 -4.57 -2.76
C SER A 163 -17.73 -4.41 -2.03
N VAL A 164 -16.87 -5.45 -2.07
CA VAL A 164 -15.47 -5.36 -1.62
C VAL A 164 -14.67 -4.69 -2.74
N ILE A 165 -14.25 -3.45 -2.52
CA ILE A 165 -13.35 -2.75 -3.43
C ILE A 165 -11.93 -3.12 -3.06
N VAL A 166 -11.23 -3.84 -3.93
CA VAL A 166 -9.80 -4.12 -3.77
C VAL A 166 -9.01 -3.00 -4.43
N MET A 167 -8.11 -2.38 -3.67
CA MET A 167 -7.30 -1.26 -4.19
C MET A 167 -6.17 -1.78 -5.07
N PRO A 168 -5.89 -1.12 -6.21
CA PRO A 168 -4.63 -1.35 -6.89
C PRO A 168 -3.45 -0.87 -6.04
N THR A 169 -2.26 -1.38 -6.33
CA THR A 169 -1.02 -1.00 -5.63
C THR A 169 -0.04 -0.37 -6.61
N LEU A 170 0.67 0.68 -6.18
CA LEU A 170 1.76 1.25 -6.95
C LEU A 170 3.07 0.52 -6.65
N VAL A 171 3.79 0.10 -7.67
CA VAL A 171 5.05 -0.62 -7.53
C VAL A 171 6.08 -0.04 -8.50
N SER A 172 7.28 0.24 -7.99
CA SER A 172 8.42 0.57 -8.86
C SER A 172 9.19 -0.71 -9.17
N LEU A 173 9.33 -1.01 -10.45
CA LEU A 173 9.95 -2.22 -10.95
C LEU A 173 11.18 -1.86 -11.76
N LYS A 174 12.26 -2.63 -11.58
CA LYS A 174 13.47 -2.55 -12.38
C LYS A 174 14.03 -3.95 -12.60
N ALA A 175 14.81 -4.12 -13.65
CA ALA A 175 15.60 -5.33 -13.80
C ALA A 175 16.65 -5.43 -12.67
N ASP A 176 16.94 -6.67 -12.25
CA ASP A 176 18.08 -6.97 -11.39
C ASP A 176 19.41 -6.89 -12.17
N ASP A 177 20.51 -7.25 -11.52
CA ASP A 177 21.86 -7.30 -12.09
C ASP A 177 21.99 -8.31 -13.26
N LYS A 178 21.03 -9.22 -13.41
CA LYS A 178 20.95 -10.22 -14.49
C LYS A 178 19.99 -9.82 -15.59
N GLY A 179 19.40 -8.63 -15.52
CA GLY A 179 18.41 -8.16 -16.49
C GLY A 179 17.01 -8.72 -16.27
N VAL A 180 16.75 -9.42 -15.15
CA VAL A 180 15.45 -10.04 -14.88
C VAL A 180 14.57 -9.07 -14.11
N VAL A 181 13.36 -8.81 -14.64
CA VAL A 181 12.33 -8.05 -13.94
C VAL A 181 11.58 -8.98 -12.99
N HIS A 182 11.54 -8.63 -11.71
CA HIS A 182 10.75 -9.35 -10.69
C HIS A 182 9.51 -8.54 -10.34
N VAL A 183 8.35 -9.19 -10.30
CA VAL A 183 7.08 -8.61 -9.86
C VAL A 183 6.63 -9.23 -8.53
N PRO A 184 5.85 -8.52 -7.70
CA PRO A 184 5.29 -9.10 -6.49
C PRO A 184 4.20 -10.12 -6.86
N ALA A 185 4.39 -11.38 -6.51
CA ALA A 185 3.36 -12.42 -6.65
C ALA A 185 3.15 -13.16 -5.32
N MET A 186 1.93 -13.59 -5.07
CA MET A 186 1.57 -14.41 -3.93
C MET A 186 2.26 -15.77 -4.02
N GLY A 187 3.06 -16.07 -3.00
CA GLY A 187 3.77 -17.31 -2.85
C GLY A 187 3.88 -17.74 -1.40
N LYS A 188 4.47 -18.91 -1.18
CA LYS A 188 4.78 -19.42 0.15
C LYS A 188 6.11 -18.83 0.61
N ARG A 189 6.13 -18.20 1.79
CA ARG A 189 7.34 -17.78 2.48
C ARG A 189 7.44 -18.49 3.82
N VAL A 190 8.61 -19.02 4.15
CA VAL A 190 8.87 -19.55 5.50
C VAL A 190 9.35 -18.40 6.37
N GLU A 191 8.63 -18.12 7.44
CA GLU A 191 8.99 -17.14 8.47
C GLU A 191 9.37 -17.84 9.76
N THR A 192 10.43 -17.36 10.41
CA THR A 192 10.69 -17.69 11.81
C THR A 192 9.96 -16.67 12.68
N VAL A 193 9.02 -17.14 13.51
CA VAL A 193 8.29 -16.30 14.46
C VAL A 193 8.63 -16.68 15.89
N LYS A 194 8.76 -15.67 16.74
CA LYS A 194 8.97 -15.82 18.19
C LYS A 194 7.62 -15.88 18.88
N PHE A 195 7.31 -17.00 19.50
CA PHE A 195 6.13 -17.17 20.33
C PHE A 195 6.50 -16.99 21.79
N PRO A 196 5.79 -16.10 22.54
CA PRO A 196 6.00 -16.03 23.97
C PRO A 196 5.58 -17.37 24.59
N VAL A 197 6.44 -17.91 25.42
CA VAL A 197 6.18 -19.09 26.25
C VAL A 197 6.56 -18.75 27.68
N THR A 198 5.95 -19.44 28.64
CA THR A 198 6.42 -19.40 30.03
C THR A 198 7.29 -20.62 30.28
N LYS A 199 8.41 -20.42 30.98
CA LYS A 199 9.27 -21.49 31.47
C LYS A 199 9.46 -21.35 32.97
N LYS A 200 9.66 -22.47 33.65
CA LYS A 200 10.03 -22.49 35.06
C LYS A 200 11.55 -22.37 35.16
N ALA A 201 12.04 -21.33 35.82
CA ALA A 201 13.45 -21.14 36.13
C ALA A 201 13.92 -22.12 37.21
N GLU A 202 15.24 -22.26 37.39
CA GLU A 202 15.83 -23.20 38.36
C GLU A 202 15.42 -22.92 39.81
N ASN A 203 15.19 -21.66 40.16
CA ASN A 203 14.71 -21.23 41.47
C ASN A 203 13.20 -21.47 41.68
N GLY A 204 12.49 -21.97 40.66
CA GLY A 204 11.06 -22.23 40.70
C GLY A 204 10.17 -21.11 40.14
N ASP A 205 10.74 -19.95 39.80
CA ASP A 205 9.99 -18.81 39.27
C ASP A 205 9.48 -19.08 37.85
N ILE A 206 8.36 -18.47 37.48
CA ILE A 206 7.86 -18.48 36.10
C ILE A 206 8.44 -17.27 35.37
N VAL A 207 9.28 -17.53 34.37
CA VAL A 207 9.88 -16.49 33.52
C VAL A 207 9.28 -16.51 32.12
N ALA A 208 9.13 -15.34 31.52
CA ALA A 208 8.79 -15.20 30.11
C ALA A 208 10.00 -15.57 29.25
N ASP A 209 9.78 -16.41 28.24
CA ASP A 209 10.78 -16.81 27.26
C ASP A 209 10.15 -16.80 25.85
N TYR A 210 10.94 -17.01 24.82
CA TYR A 210 10.47 -17.06 23.43
C TYR A 210 10.91 -18.35 22.76
N GLN A 211 9.98 -19.05 22.13
CA GLN A 211 10.30 -20.15 21.22
C GLN A 211 10.21 -19.68 19.77
N GLU A 212 11.28 -19.92 19.01
CA GLU A 212 11.27 -19.75 17.57
C GLU A 212 10.57 -20.94 16.91
N ARG A 213 9.59 -20.65 16.06
CA ARG A 213 8.93 -21.65 15.21
C ARG A 213 8.95 -21.18 13.77
N LYS A 214 9.28 -22.10 12.86
CA LYS A 214 9.11 -21.87 11.42
C LYS A 214 7.64 -22.06 11.08
N ARG A 215 7.04 -21.08 10.41
CA ARG A 215 5.71 -21.20 9.82
C ARG A 215 5.77 -20.85 8.34
N THR A 216 5.02 -21.57 7.52
CA THR A 216 4.81 -21.19 6.13
C THR A 216 3.63 -20.23 6.08
N VAL A 217 3.86 -19.01 5.59
CA VAL A 217 2.82 -18.01 5.36
C VAL A 217 2.66 -17.75 3.87
N MET A 218 1.47 -17.26 3.49
CA MET A 218 1.26 -16.68 2.17
C MET A 218 1.71 -15.21 2.21
N ALA A 219 2.60 -14.83 1.30
CA ALA A 219 3.15 -13.47 1.22
C ALA A 219 3.49 -13.13 -0.23
N PHE A 220 3.64 -11.84 -0.53
CA PHE A 220 4.23 -11.41 -1.79
C PHE A 220 5.72 -11.73 -1.80
N VAL A 221 6.15 -12.48 -2.82
CA VAL A 221 7.56 -12.81 -3.08
C VAL A 221 7.95 -12.24 -4.45
N PRO A 222 9.20 -11.76 -4.61
CA PRO A 222 9.73 -11.41 -5.91
C PRO A 222 9.69 -12.63 -6.82
N THR A 223 8.97 -12.53 -7.94
CA THR A 223 8.84 -13.61 -8.91
C THR A 223 9.18 -13.06 -10.29
N PRO A 224 9.98 -13.77 -11.11
CA PRO A 224 10.28 -13.33 -12.46
C PRO A 224 9.00 -13.03 -13.25
N PHE A 225 9.00 -11.92 -13.99
CA PHE A 225 7.86 -11.46 -14.79
C PHE A 225 7.34 -12.58 -15.72
N ASP A 226 8.25 -13.37 -16.28
CA ASP A 226 7.95 -14.49 -17.18
C ASP A 226 7.29 -15.70 -16.53
N ASP A 227 7.46 -15.86 -15.22
CA ASP A 227 6.80 -16.94 -14.46
C ASP A 227 5.37 -16.53 -14.04
N VAL A 228 5.13 -15.22 -13.89
CA VAL A 228 3.83 -14.66 -13.56
C VAL A 228 2.94 -14.53 -14.80
N LYS A 229 3.52 -14.15 -15.94
CA LYS A 229 2.82 -13.89 -17.21
C LYS A 229 1.62 -12.95 -17.03
N PRO A 230 1.81 -11.75 -16.45
CA PRO A 230 0.70 -10.84 -16.25
C PRO A 230 0.18 -10.34 -17.60
N GLU A 231 -1.13 -10.09 -17.68
CA GLU A 231 -1.68 -9.24 -18.72
C GLU A 231 -1.18 -7.81 -18.48
N VAL A 232 -0.78 -7.13 -19.56
CA VAL A 232 -0.29 -5.76 -19.50
C VAL A 232 -1.19 -4.88 -20.33
N MET A 233 -1.67 -3.81 -19.72
CA MET A 233 -2.49 -2.79 -20.37
C MET A 233 -2.09 -1.42 -19.86
N THR A 234 -2.55 -0.37 -20.52
CA THR A 234 -2.51 0.99 -20.00
C THR A 234 -3.73 1.25 -19.12
N ALA A 235 -3.72 2.33 -18.33
CA ALA A 235 -4.82 2.67 -17.42
C ALA A 235 -6.12 3.05 -18.12
N ASP A 236 -6.08 3.38 -19.41
CA ASP A 236 -7.27 3.53 -20.27
C ASP A 236 -7.72 2.20 -20.92
N GLY A 237 -7.11 1.08 -20.55
CA GLY A 237 -7.48 -0.27 -20.96
C GLY A 237 -6.88 -0.74 -22.29
N LYS A 238 -5.95 -0.01 -22.90
CA LYS A 238 -5.31 -0.47 -24.15
C LYS A 238 -4.27 -1.55 -23.87
N PRO A 239 -4.26 -2.66 -24.62
CA PRO A 239 -3.28 -3.71 -24.41
C PRO A 239 -1.87 -3.23 -24.75
N VAL A 240 -0.89 -3.66 -23.94
CA VAL A 240 0.54 -3.45 -24.17
C VAL A 240 1.19 -4.81 -24.35
N THR A 241 2.05 -4.96 -25.35
CA THR A 241 2.74 -6.24 -25.58
C THR A 241 3.74 -6.52 -24.46
N ALA A 242 3.94 -7.81 -24.14
CA ALA A 242 4.86 -8.22 -23.09
C ALA A 242 6.30 -7.72 -23.34
N ASP A 243 6.76 -7.66 -24.60
CA ASP A 243 8.12 -7.19 -24.93
C ASP A 243 8.29 -5.69 -24.68
N VAL A 244 7.29 -4.88 -25.06
CA VAL A 244 7.29 -3.44 -24.77
C VAL A 244 7.26 -3.20 -23.27
N ALA A 245 6.39 -3.93 -22.56
CA ALA A 245 6.29 -3.87 -21.11
C ALA A 245 7.62 -4.23 -20.44
N LYS A 246 8.22 -5.37 -20.77
CA LYS A 246 9.52 -5.79 -20.21
C LYS A 246 10.61 -4.76 -20.43
N LYS A 247 10.70 -4.18 -21.63
CA LYS A 247 11.69 -3.14 -21.92
C LYS A 247 11.50 -1.91 -21.04
N GLN A 248 10.26 -1.46 -20.85
CA GLN A 248 9.93 -0.34 -19.98
C GLN A 248 10.19 -0.67 -18.50
N LEU A 249 9.80 -1.86 -18.05
CA LEU A 249 10.01 -2.32 -16.67
C LEU A 249 11.51 -2.47 -16.36
N ALA A 250 12.28 -3.05 -17.27
CA ALA A 250 13.73 -3.20 -17.11
C ALA A 250 14.45 -1.85 -16.94
N ALA A 251 13.94 -0.79 -17.59
CA ALA A 251 14.46 0.56 -17.47
C ALA A 251 14.13 1.28 -16.15
N GLY A 252 13.27 0.70 -15.30
CA GLY A 252 12.92 1.25 -13.99
C GLY A 252 11.57 1.96 -13.95
N THR A 253 10.49 1.34 -14.44
CA THR A 253 9.17 1.99 -14.51
C THR A 253 8.34 1.74 -13.26
N THR A 254 7.63 2.78 -12.80
CA THR A 254 6.57 2.63 -11.80
C THR A 254 5.26 2.27 -12.48
N VAL A 255 4.59 1.24 -11.97
CA VAL A 255 3.38 0.66 -12.55
C VAL A 255 2.28 0.53 -11.50
N VAL A 256 1.07 0.33 -11.99
CA VAL A 256 -0.09 -0.06 -11.19
C VAL A 256 -0.23 -1.57 -11.24
N VAL A 257 -0.36 -2.23 -10.10
CA VAL A 257 -0.67 -3.66 -10.00
C VAL A 257 -2.11 -3.80 -9.54
N SER A 258 -2.92 -4.57 -10.28
CA SER A 258 -4.29 -4.87 -9.88
C SER A 258 -4.31 -5.65 -8.57
N GLY A 259 -5.12 -5.18 -7.62
CA GLY A 259 -5.20 -5.80 -6.30
C GLY A 259 -6.02 -7.09 -6.25
N ASP A 260 -6.91 -7.33 -7.21
CA ASP A 260 -7.76 -8.52 -7.29
C ASP A 260 -7.47 -9.41 -8.50
N GLY A 261 -6.43 -9.07 -9.28
CA GLY A 261 -6.06 -9.81 -10.47
C GLY A 261 -7.00 -9.60 -11.67
N LYS A 262 -7.90 -8.61 -11.61
CA LYS A 262 -8.79 -8.23 -12.71
C LYS A 262 -8.36 -6.89 -13.32
N PRO A 263 -8.82 -6.55 -14.55
CA PRO A 263 -8.66 -5.20 -15.08
C PRO A 263 -9.15 -4.15 -14.09
N LEU A 264 -8.55 -2.96 -14.13
CA LEU A 264 -8.95 -1.88 -13.23
C LEU A 264 -10.43 -1.56 -13.40
N ASP A 265 -11.10 -1.35 -12.27
CA ASP A 265 -12.44 -0.79 -12.27
C ASP A 265 -12.40 0.64 -12.85
N GLU A 266 -13.43 1.01 -13.60
CA GLU A 266 -13.55 2.32 -14.27
C GLU A 266 -13.28 3.50 -13.30
N LYS A 267 -13.63 3.35 -12.01
CA LYS A 267 -13.36 4.36 -10.98
C LYS A 267 -11.87 4.67 -10.80
N PHE A 268 -10.99 3.70 -11.07
CA PHE A 268 -9.54 3.86 -10.98
C PHE A 268 -8.92 4.36 -12.30
N HIS A 269 -9.59 4.23 -13.44
CA HIS A 269 -9.08 4.76 -14.71
C HIS A 269 -8.87 6.27 -14.68
N LYS A 270 -9.77 7.01 -13.98
CA LYS A 270 -9.67 8.47 -13.83
C LYS A 270 -8.56 8.90 -12.86
N LEU A 271 -8.04 7.98 -12.04
CA LEU A 271 -6.99 8.30 -11.06
C LEU A 271 -5.61 8.37 -11.71
N PHE A 272 -5.38 7.54 -12.72
CA PHE A 272 -4.09 7.42 -13.38
C PHE A 272 -4.08 8.14 -14.72
N LYS A 273 -2.90 8.53 -15.18
CA LYS A 273 -2.75 9.03 -16.55
C LYS A 273 -3.05 7.90 -17.54
N PRO A 274 -3.64 8.19 -18.72
CA PRO A 274 -4.05 7.17 -19.68
C PRO A 274 -2.93 6.20 -20.10
N ASP A 275 -1.68 6.67 -20.14
CA ASP A 275 -0.48 5.91 -20.55
C ASP A 275 0.17 5.09 -19.42
N THR A 276 -0.38 5.15 -18.20
CA THR A 276 0.16 4.41 -17.05
C THR A 276 0.04 2.91 -17.26
N ILE A 277 1.14 2.16 -17.13
CA ILE A 277 1.13 0.70 -17.23
C ILE A 277 0.41 0.07 -16.04
N VAL A 278 -0.47 -0.87 -16.32
CA VAL A 278 -1.21 -1.71 -15.39
C VAL A 278 -0.82 -3.17 -15.61
N LEU A 279 -0.44 -3.86 -14.54
CA LEU A 279 -0.19 -5.29 -14.54
C LEU A 279 -1.36 -6.02 -13.87
N VAL A 280 -1.90 -7.03 -14.55
CA VAL A 280 -3.07 -7.79 -14.12
C VAL A 280 -2.71 -9.28 -14.06
N SER A 281 -2.87 -9.91 -12.89
CA SER A 281 -2.74 -11.36 -12.73
C SER A 281 -3.33 -11.79 -11.39
N GLU A 282 -4.05 -12.92 -11.37
CA GLU A 282 -4.50 -13.56 -10.13
C GLU A 282 -3.35 -13.93 -9.20
N LYS A 283 -2.17 -14.24 -9.74
CA LYS A 283 -0.98 -14.52 -8.92
C LYS A 283 -0.48 -13.29 -8.18
N MET A 284 -0.84 -12.08 -8.60
CA MET A 284 -0.49 -10.83 -7.93
C MET A 284 -1.64 -10.28 -7.09
N ALA A 285 -2.80 -10.96 -7.09
CA ALA A 285 -3.95 -10.53 -6.32
C ALA A 285 -3.68 -10.64 -4.82
N THR A 286 -4.04 -9.60 -4.08
CA THR A 286 -4.14 -9.68 -2.63
C THR A 286 -5.23 -10.68 -2.26
N PRO A 287 -4.97 -11.61 -1.32
CA PRO A 287 -6.03 -12.50 -0.85
C PRO A 287 -7.15 -11.64 -0.26
N THR A 288 -8.34 -11.72 -0.85
CA THR A 288 -9.50 -10.98 -0.39
C THR A 288 -9.78 -11.37 1.07
N GLN A 289 -9.82 -10.37 1.95
CA GLN A 289 -10.04 -10.50 3.40
C GLN A 289 -11.44 -10.99 3.78
N GLN A 290 -12.07 -11.89 3.01
CA GLN A 290 -13.46 -12.32 3.20
C GLN A 290 -13.73 -13.11 4.51
N GLY A 291 -12.79 -13.18 5.47
CA GLY A 291 -13.00 -13.86 6.76
C GLY A 291 -12.31 -13.26 7.99
N LEU A 292 -11.62 -12.12 7.90
CA LEU A 292 -10.94 -11.51 9.05
C LEU A 292 -11.61 -10.19 9.46
N ILE A 293 -12.78 -10.30 10.08
CA ILE A 293 -13.35 -9.20 10.86
C ILE A 293 -12.44 -8.97 12.06
N GLY A 294 -11.54 -7.99 12.00
CA GLY A 294 -10.81 -7.46 13.17
C GLY A 294 -9.28 -7.47 13.12
N GLY A 295 -8.64 -7.93 12.05
CA GLY A 295 -7.18 -7.92 11.95
C GLY A 295 -6.71 -7.53 10.56
N ILE A 296 -6.33 -6.26 10.38
CA ILE A 296 -5.55 -5.85 9.21
C ILE A 296 -4.18 -6.54 9.36
N PRO A 297 -3.74 -7.44 8.47
CA PRO A 297 -2.36 -7.89 8.50
C PRO A 297 -1.48 -6.66 8.32
N TYR A 298 -0.67 -6.38 9.33
CA TYR A 298 0.39 -5.39 9.25
C TYR A 298 1.40 -5.89 8.22
N TYR A 299 1.36 -5.33 7.01
CA TYR A 299 2.44 -5.45 6.06
C TYR A 299 3.50 -4.42 6.49
N PRO A 300 4.69 -4.84 6.96
CA PRO A 300 5.79 -3.89 7.13
C PRO A 300 6.02 -3.21 5.77
N PRO A 301 6.02 -1.87 5.68
CA PRO A 301 6.19 -1.19 4.41
C PRO A 301 7.64 -1.36 3.91
N GLY A 302 7.80 -1.26 2.58
CA GLY A 302 9.06 -0.80 2.00
C GLY A 302 10.24 -1.75 2.12
N THR A 303 10.15 -2.91 1.47
CA THR A 303 11.16 -3.52 0.59
C THR A 303 10.68 -4.94 0.34
N LEU A 304 10.47 -5.31 -0.93
CA LEU A 304 10.70 -6.70 -1.28
C LEU A 304 12.08 -7.05 -0.72
N PRO A 305 12.26 -8.17 0.01
CA PRO A 305 13.58 -8.51 0.53
C PRO A 305 14.57 -8.39 -0.61
N ALA A 306 15.62 -7.58 -0.41
CA ALA A 306 16.66 -7.42 -1.41
C ALA A 306 17.04 -8.82 -1.88
N VAL A 307 17.00 -9.05 -3.20
CA VAL A 307 17.52 -10.31 -3.76
C VAL A 307 18.93 -10.43 -3.20
N PRO A 308 19.23 -11.46 -2.40
CA PRO A 308 20.55 -11.56 -1.81
C PRO A 308 21.56 -11.59 -2.96
N ALA A 309 22.52 -10.66 -2.93
CA ALA A 309 23.67 -10.74 -3.80
C ALA A 309 24.31 -12.11 -3.55
N LYS A 310 24.30 -12.97 -4.57
CA LYS A 310 25.02 -14.24 -4.53
C LYS A 310 26.49 -13.98 -4.81
#